data_AF-A0A1S2K3I1-F1
#
_entry.id   AF-A0A1S2K3I1-F1
#
_cell.length_a   1.000
_cell.length_b   1.000
_cell.length_c   1.000
_cell.angle_alpha   90.00
_cell.angle_beta   90.00
_cell.angle_gamma   90.00
#
_symmetry.space_group_name_H-M   'P 1'
#
loop_
_entity.id
_entity.type
_entity.pdbx_description
1 polymer ?
#
loop_
_entity_poly.entity_id
_entity_poly.type
_entity_poly.pdbx_seq_one_letter_code
_entity_poly.pdbx_strand_id
1 'polypeptide(L)'
;MTWAAQHAVVGDRWPLIPAMSYPHLSHAYAGADGHLADRGALKVLLSDLPGTPVTVPVTTLTLVAEWHDCREITWDVLAEVRLGGSP
;
A
#
# COMPACT_ATOMS: atom_id res chain seq x y z
N MET A 1 10.18 -4.50 4.29
CA MET A 1 11.12 -4.95 3.24
C MET A 1 11.83 -3.73 2.69
N THR A 2 13.16 -3.73 2.60
CA THR A 2 13.90 -2.58 2.02
C THR A 2 13.99 -2.73 0.51
N TRP A 3 14.09 -1.62 -0.23
CA TRP A 3 14.33 -1.64 -1.68
C TRP A 3 15.55 -2.50 -2.06
N ALA A 4 16.61 -2.46 -1.26
CA ALA A 4 17.80 -3.28 -1.48
C ALA A 4 17.51 -4.79 -1.47
N ALA A 5 16.66 -5.26 -0.56
CA ALA A 5 16.29 -6.68 -0.48
C ALA A 5 15.44 -7.11 -1.68
N GLN A 6 14.55 -6.24 -2.17
CA GLN A 6 13.75 -6.49 -3.37
C GLN A 6 14.64 -6.54 -4.61
N HIS A 7 15.53 -5.55 -4.78
CA HIS A 7 16.45 -5.47 -5.92
C HIS A 7 17.37 -6.68 -6.03
N ALA A 8 17.82 -7.24 -4.90
CA ALA A 8 18.61 -8.47 -4.88
C ALA A 8 17.88 -9.70 -5.49
N VAL A 9 16.54 -9.70 -5.48
CA VAL A 9 15.73 -10.82 -6.01
C VAL A 9 15.28 -10.55 -7.45
N VAL A 10 14.84 -9.32 -7.76
CA VAL A 10 14.21 -9.01 -9.06
C VAL A 10 15.10 -8.21 -10.02
N GLY A 11 16.28 -7.76 -9.57
CA GLY A 11 17.17 -6.89 -10.33
C GLY A 11 16.50 -5.61 -10.82
N ASP A 12 16.84 -5.18 -12.03
CA ASP A 12 16.29 -3.97 -12.66
C ASP A 12 14.95 -4.21 -13.38
N ARG A 13 14.34 -5.39 -13.21
CA ARG A 13 13.11 -5.76 -13.93
C ARG A 13 11.94 -4.82 -13.62
N TRP A 14 11.89 -4.29 -12.40
CA TRP A 14 10.81 -3.42 -11.94
C TRP A 14 11.40 -2.16 -11.30
N PRO A 15 11.15 -0.95 -11.86
CA PRO A 15 11.68 0.28 -11.30
C PRO A 15 11.07 0.60 -9.94
N LEU A 16 11.86 1.21 -9.04
CA LEU A 16 11.34 1.72 -7.77
C LEU A 16 10.44 2.94 -8.03
N ILE A 17 9.14 2.77 -7.81
CA ILE A 17 8.16 3.85 -7.90
C ILE A 17 7.25 3.78 -6.67
N PRO A 18 7.15 4.84 -5.85
CA PRO A 18 7.94 6.08 -5.91
C PRO A 18 9.40 5.87 -5.50
N ALA A 19 10.31 6.69 -6.04
CA ALA A 19 11.75 6.62 -5.78
C ALA A 19 12.16 6.86 -4.31
N MET A 20 11.23 7.37 -3.49
CA MET A 20 11.42 7.55 -2.05
C MET A 20 10.37 6.74 -1.29
N SER A 21 10.77 6.23 -0.13
CA SER A 21 9.84 5.58 0.80
C SER A 21 8.73 6.57 1.18
N TYR A 22 7.49 6.20 0.89
CA TYR A 22 6.29 6.95 1.22
C TYR A 22 5.34 6.01 1.97
N PRO A 23 5.55 5.76 3.28
CA PRO A 23 4.66 4.89 4.04
C PRO A 23 3.28 5.53 4.16
N HIS A 24 2.26 4.81 3.71
CA HIS A 24 0.87 5.24 3.75
C HIS A 24 -0.06 4.04 3.93
N LEU A 25 -1.30 4.31 4.35
CA LEU A 25 -2.39 3.35 4.33
C LEU A 25 -3.35 3.77 3.22
N SER A 26 -3.53 2.91 2.22
CA SER A 26 -4.54 3.14 1.19
C SER A 26 -5.93 2.98 1.80
N HIS A 27 -6.75 4.03 1.74
CA HIS A 27 -8.14 3.99 2.21
C HIS A 27 -9.13 3.62 1.09
N ALA A 28 -8.81 3.97 -0.15
CA ALA A 28 -9.62 3.69 -1.33
C ALA A 28 -8.73 3.63 -2.57
N TYR A 29 -9.17 2.84 -3.55
CA TYR A 29 -8.57 2.76 -4.88
C TYR A 29 -9.57 3.30 -5.90
N ALA A 30 -9.09 4.06 -6.88
CA ALA A 30 -9.92 4.48 -7.99
C ALA A 30 -10.05 3.32 -8.99
N GLY A 31 -11.26 3.08 -9.49
CA GLY A 31 -11.50 2.07 -10.53
C GLY A 31 -11.06 2.53 -11.92
N ALA A 32 -11.51 1.85 -12.97
CA ALA A 32 -11.19 2.17 -14.37
C ALA A 32 -11.40 3.65 -14.75
N ASP A 33 -12.46 4.27 -14.23
CA ASP A 33 -12.78 5.69 -14.47
C ASP A 33 -12.12 6.66 -13.49
N GLY A 34 -11.13 6.22 -12.72
CA GLY A 34 -10.43 7.04 -11.74
C GLY A 34 -9.77 8.30 -12.31
N HIS A 35 -9.42 8.26 -13.59
CA HIS A 35 -8.87 9.40 -14.32
C HIS A 35 -9.88 10.56 -14.50
N LEU A 36 -11.19 10.30 -14.36
CA LEU A 36 -12.25 11.30 -14.39
C LEU A 36 -12.44 11.99 -13.03
N ALA A 37 -11.83 11.49 -11.97
CA ALA A 37 -11.98 12.05 -10.64
C ALA A 37 -11.28 13.41 -10.52
N ASP A 38 -12.01 14.41 -10.02
CA ASP A 38 -11.39 15.67 -9.61
C ASP A 38 -10.64 15.48 -8.30
N ARG A 39 -9.32 15.26 -8.43
CA ARG A 39 -8.40 15.10 -7.31
C ARG A 39 -8.40 16.33 -6.37
N GLY A 40 -8.60 17.53 -6.90
CA GLY A 40 -8.63 18.76 -6.10
C GLY A 40 -9.86 18.79 -5.19
N ALA A 41 -11.03 18.56 -5.78
CA ALA A 41 -12.29 18.51 -5.04
C ALA A 41 -12.28 17.39 -3.97
N LEU A 42 -11.79 16.20 -4.31
CA LEU A 42 -11.68 15.09 -3.35
C LEU A 42 -10.76 15.43 -2.18
N LYS A 43 -9.63 16.11 -2.43
CA LYS A 43 -8.73 16.54 -1.36
C LYS A 43 -9.39 17.52 -0.40
N VAL A 44 -10.16 18.49 -0.92
CA VAL A 44 -10.89 19.46 -0.09
C VAL A 44 -11.92 18.75 0.78
N LEU A 45 -12.72 17.86 0.19
CA LEU A 45 -13.70 17.06 0.92
C LEU A 45 -13.04 16.23 2.03
N LEU A 46 -11.90 15.59 1.74
CA LEU A 46 -11.17 14.80 2.73
C LEU A 46 -10.53 15.67 3.83
N SER A 47 -10.12 16.90 3.53
CA SER A 47 -9.55 17.80 4.54
C SER A 47 -10.57 18.35 5.54
N ASP A 48 -11.85 18.36 5.17
CA ASP A 48 -12.94 18.78 6.06
C ASP A 48 -13.37 17.68 7.04
N LEU A 49 -12.92 16.43 6.82
CA LEU A 49 -13.18 15.33 7.75
C LEU A 49 -12.29 15.48 8.99
N PRO A 50 -12.86 15.35 10.21
CA PRO A 50 -12.07 15.43 11.43
C PRO A 50 -11.06 14.28 11.46
N GLY A 51 -9.77 14.62 11.57
CA GLY A 51 -8.68 13.67 11.69
C GLY A 51 -7.72 14.07 12.79
N THR A 52 -7.27 13.08 13.56
CA THR A 52 -6.17 13.25 14.52
C THR A 52 -5.06 12.26 14.19
N PRO A 53 -3.81 12.53 14.59
CA PRO A 53 -2.74 11.55 14.46
C PRO A 53 -3.11 10.25 15.18
N VAL A 54 -2.91 9.12 14.50
CA VAL A 54 -3.15 7.78 15.04
C VAL A 54 -1.85 6.98 14.96
N THR A 55 -1.52 6.27 16.03
CA THR A 55 -0.43 5.31 16.05
C THR A 55 -0.99 3.90 15.85
N VAL A 56 -0.49 3.20 14.84
CA VAL A 56 -0.88 1.81 14.55
C VAL A 56 0.34 0.90 14.67
N PRO A 57 0.34 -0.07 15.60
CA PRO A 57 1.45 -1.02 15.71
C PRO A 57 1.42 -2.02 14.54
N VAL A 58 2.53 -2.16 13.83
CA VAL A 58 2.70 -3.18 12.78
C VAL A 58 3.33 -4.42 13.40
N THR A 59 2.50 -5.44 13.65
CA THR A 59 2.90 -6.66 14.38
C THR A 59 3.07 -7.88 13.50
N THR A 60 2.67 -7.81 12.23
CA THR A 60 2.72 -8.96 11.30
C THR A 60 3.06 -8.46 9.90
N LEU A 61 3.90 -9.21 9.19
CA LEU A 61 4.08 -9.11 7.74
C LEU A 61 3.32 -10.26 7.08
N THR A 62 2.49 -9.95 6.11
CA THR A 62 1.76 -10.94 5.32
C THR A 62 2.30 -10.94 3.90
N LEU A 63 2.69 -12.11 3.40
CA LEU A 63 2.98 -12.34 1.99
C LEU A 63 1.66 -12.72 1.31
N VAL A 64 1.31 -11.99 0.25
CA VAL A 64 0.08 -12.21 -0.52
C VAL A 64 0.39 -12.42 -2.00
N ALA A 65 -0.44 -13.23 -2.67
CA ALA A 65 -0.61 -13.12 -4.12
C ALA A 65 -1.71 -12.09 -4.36
N GLU A 66 -1.35 -10.97 -4.98
CA GLU A 66 -2.30 -9.92 -5.36
C GLU A 66 -2.77 -10.12 -6.80
N TRP A 67 -4.07 -9.93 -7.04
CA TRP A 67 -4.65 -9.81 -8.36
C TRP A 67 -5.61 -8.62 -8.42
N HIS A 68 -5.63 -7.90 -9.56
CA HIS A 68 -6.55 -6.80 -9.79
C HIS A 68 -6.95 -6.65 -11.28
N ASP A 69 -8.16 -6.15 -11.54
CA ASP A 69 -8.69 -5.87 -12.89
C ASP A 69 -9.20 -4.42 -13.07
N CYS A 70 -8.76 -3.51 -12.20
CA CYS A 70 -9.24 -2.12 -12.11
C CYS A 70 -10.71 -1.96 -11.68
N ARG A 71 -11.40 -3.05 -11.31
CA ARG A 71 -12.70 -3.03 -10.65
C ARG A 71 -12.60 -3.55 -9.22
N GLU A 72 -11.82 -4.60 -9.01
CA GLU A 72 -11.55 -5.17 -7.70
C GLU A 72 -10.07 -5.47 -7.52
N ILE A 73 -9.67 -5.55 -6.25
CA ILE A 73 -8.37 -6.05 -5.83
C ILE A 73 -8.65 -7.22 -4.89
N THR A 74 -7.98 -8.33 -5.13
CA THR A 74 -8.08 -9.56 -4.33
C THR A 74 -6.70 -9.96 -3.84
N TRP A 75 -6.66 -10.58 -2.67
CA TRP A 75 -5.43 -11.03 -2.03
C TRP A 75 -5.60 -12.45 -1.50
N ASP A 76 -4.76 -13.37 -1.98
CA ASP A 76 -4.61 -14.68 -1.38
C ASP A 76 -3.42 -14.64 -0.41
N VAL A 77 -3.67 -14.95 0.87
CA VAL A 77 -2.62 -15.01 1.89
C VAL A 77 -1.77 -16.26 1.66
N LEU A 78 -0.47 -16.06 1.40
CA LEU A 78 0.50 -17.13 1.16
C LEU A 78 1.31 -17.47 2.40
N ALA A 79 1.67 -16.47 3.22
CA ALA A 79 2.43 -16.65 4.45
C ALA A 79 2.27 -15.45 5.40
N GLU A 80 2.54 -15.65 6.69
CA GLU A 80 2.58 -14.61 7.71
C GLU A 80 3.82 -14.73 8.58
N VAL A 81 4.38 -13.59 8.98
CA VAL A 81 5.52 -13.48 9.89
C VAL A 81 5.20 -12.47 10.98
N ARG A 82 5.19 -12.89 12.23
CA ARG A 82 5.01 -11.97 13.37
C ARG A 82 6.28 -11.14 13.59
N LEU A 83 6.10 -9.84 13.70
CA LEU A 83 7.10 -8.85 14.06
C LEU A 83 7.03 -8.62 15.58
N GLY A 84 7.69 -9.50 16.34
CA GLY A 84 7.78 -9.39 17.80
C GLY A 84 7.42 -10.69 18.51
N GLY A 85 8.23 -11.03 19.51
CA GLY A 85 8.20 -12.28 20.27
C GLY A 85 9.63 -12.79 20.46
N SER A 86 10.07 -12.97 21.71
CA SER A 86 11.24 -13.80 21.98
C SER A 86 10.92 -15.24 21.55
N PRO A 87 11.91 -16.01 21.05
CA PRO A 87 11.70 -17.42 20.69
C PRO A 87 11.08 -18.24 21.82
#